data_AF-X1LMQ9-F1
#
_entry.id   AF-X1LMQ9-F1
#
_cell.length_a   1.000
_cell.length_b   1.000
_cell.length_c   1.000
_cell.angle_alpha   90.00
_cell.angle_beta   90.00
_cell.angle_gamma   90.00
#
_symmetry.space_group_name_H-M   'P 1'
#
loop_
_entity.id
_entity.type
_entity.pdbx_description
1 polymer ?
#
loop_
_entity_poly.entity_id
_entity_poly.type
_entity_poly.pdbx_seq_one_letter_code
_entity_poly.pdbx_strand_id
1 'polypeptide(L)'
;MALSTKFPTDPHVILDPDIRWYPGEEQFTETGYAMLLPPLVYRIRQEVKKWRDKGYEGASDTTKALLNYWFRTEHILPSADGTMKPFCYYFAQREAVEAAIWLYEVEKAKDPYALIKFDMSGRVSKGMFAEDWTRYVIKMATGAGKTKVMSLLIAWAYFHKQYEAGSDMSTNFLLIAPNIIVLDRLMDDFNGLRIFYDDPILPNNGYEGQDWQNDFQITLHIQDEIGLISDTGNIFLTNIHRVYENTAEPSFDDDNTMDYFFGKRPTGKTTESQVDLGQIIRDVPDLIVLNDEAHHIHDPNM
;
A
#
# COMPACT_ATOMS: atom_id res chain seq x y z
N MET A 1 -16.85 18.86 -18.97
CA MET A 1 -15.70 17.97 -18.70
C MET A 1 -15.65 16.96 -19.82
N ALA A 2 -14.54 16.85 -20.54
CA ALA A 2 -14.42 15.91 -21.66
C ALA A 2 -14.09 14.50 -21.11
N LEU A 3 -15.12 13.81 -20.63
CA LEU A 3 -15.06 12.37 -20.45
C LEU A 3 -15.46 11.72 -21.78
N SER A 4 -14.74 10.68 -22.19
CA SER A 4 -15.15 9.86 -23.32
C SER A 4 -16.60 9.39 -23.12
N THR A 5 -17.40 9.33 -24.18
CA THR A 5 -18.75 8.75 -24.14
C THR A 5 -18.75 7.28 -23.71
N LYS A 6 -17.59 6.60 -23.81
CA LYS A 6 -17.37 5.23 -23.35
C LYS A 6 -16.98 5.13 -21.88
N PHE A 7 -16.82 6.24 -21.16
CA PHE A 7 -16.43 6.23 -19.77
C PHE A 7 -17.61 5.75 -18.89
N PRO A 8 -17.46 4.67 -18.10
CA PRO A 8 -18.56 4.12 -17.32
C PRO A 8 -18.93 5.03 -16.15
N THR A 9 -20.22 5.03 -15.80
CA THR A 9 -20.73 5.72 -14.60
C THR A 9 -20.70 4.83 -13.36
N ASP A 10 -20.67 3.51 -13.54
CA ASP A 10 -20.58 2.52 -12.46
C ASP A 10 -19.10 2.33 -12.05
N PRO A 11 -18.74 2.62 -10.77
CA PRO A 11 -17.37 2.51 -10.28
C PRO A 11 -16.84 1.06 -10.17
N HIS A 12 -17.70 0.05 -10.32
CA HIS A 12 -17.32 -1.37 -10.28
C HIS A 12 -16.96 -1.92 -11.66
N VAL A 13 -17.31 -1.22 -12.74
CA VAL A 13 -17.00 -1.66 -14.11
C VAL A 13 -15.50 -1.63 -14.35
N ILE A 14 -14.97 -2.75 -14.87
CA ILE A 14 -13.58 -2.84 -15.30
C ILE A 14 -13.35 -1.88 -16.47
N LEU A 15 -12.54 -0.85 -16.23
CA LEU A 15 -12.24 0.16 -17.23
C LEU A 15 -11.09 -0.30 -18.14
N ASP A 16 -11.32 -0.23 -19.44
CA ASP A 16 -10.25 -0.45 -20.42
C ASP A 16 -9.17 0.65 -20.28
N PRO A 17 -7.86 0.31 -20.22
CA PRO A 17 -6.77 1.28 -20.11
C PRO A 17 -6.79 2.40 -21.16
N ASP A 18 -7.38 2.15 -22.34
CA ASP A 18 -7.51 3.11 -23.44
C ASP A 18 -8.62 4.15 -23.19
N ILE A 19 -9.59 3.85 -22.32
CA ILE A 19 -10.67 4.75 -21.95
C ILE A 19 -10.23 5.55 -20.72
N ARG A 20 -9.95 6.85 -20.89
CA ARG A 20 -9.55 7.74 -19.79
C ARG A 20 -10.12 9.14 -19.88
N TRP A 21 -10.06 9.84 -18.76
CA TRP A 21 -10.23 11.28 -18.69
C TRP A 21 -9.01 12.01 -19.29
N TYR A 22 -9.26 13.07 -20.05
CA TYR A 22 -8.23 13.97 -20.57
C TYR A 22 -8.70 15.43 -20.47
N PRO A 23 -7.78 16.38 -20.28
CA PRO A 23 -8.09 17.79 -20.35
C PRO A 23 -8.20 18.23 -21.83
N GLY A 24 -9.42 18.48 -22.33
CA GLY A 24 -9.66 19.09 -23.65
C GLY A 24 -10.56 18.29 -24.59
N GLU A 25 -10.83 18.82 -25.79
CA GLU A 25 -11.56 18.11 -26.86
C GLU A 25 -10.61 17.18 -27.64
N GLU A 26 -11.16 16.08 -28.14
CA GLU A 26 -10.52 14.82 -28.57
C GLU A 26 -9.22 14.89 -29.40
N GLN A 27 -8.47 13.78 -29.33
CA GLN A 27 -7.28 13.37 -30.11
C GLN A 27 -5.92 13.69 -29.48
N PHE A 28 -5.55 12.92 -28.46
CA PHE A 28 -4.14 12.61 -28.24
C PHE A 28 -3.84 11.21 -28.77
N THR A 29 -2.89 11.13 -29.70
CA THR A 29 -2.18 9.89 -30.09
C THR A 29 -1.47 9.27 -28.88
N GLU A 30 -0.92 8.05 -28.99
CA GLU A 30 -0.06 7.44 -27.96
C GLU A 30 0.99 8.43 -27.41
N THR A 31 1.49 9.33 -28.26
CA THR A 31 2.43 10.40 -27.92
C THR A 31 1.90 11.40 -26.89
N GLY A 32 0.60 11.72 -26.91
CA GLY A 32 0.00 12.66 -25.97
C GLY A 32 -0.28 12.05 -24.60
N TYR A 33 -0.63 10.75 -24.58
CA TYR A 33 -0.73 9.98 -23.33
C TYR A 33 0.59 9.99 -22.55
N ALA A 34 1.72 9.89 -23.25
CA ALA A 34 3.05 9.92 -22.65
C ALA A 34 3.43 11.28 -22.03
N MET A 35 2.80 12.39 -22.44
CA MET A 35 3.13 13.73 -21.93
C MET A 35 2.33 14.10 -20.68
N LEU A 36 1.05 13.75 -20.62
CA LEU A 36 0.12 14.16 -19.55
C LEU A 36 0.04 13.18 -18.37
N LEU A 37 0.45 11.91 -18.57
CA LEU A 37 0.39 10.89 -17.54
C LEU A 37 1.76 10.66 -16.89
N PRO A 38 1.78 10.16 -15.63
CA PRO A 38 2.98 9.58 -15.08
C PRO A 38 3.51 8.49 -16.03
N PRO A 39 4.82 8.51 -16.35
CA PRO A 39 5.39 7.89 -17.54
C PRO A 39 5.14 6.38 -17.68
N LEU A 40 4.99 5.68 -16.55
CA LEU A 40 4.88 4.21 -16.50
C LEU A 40 3.42 3.71 -16.48
N VAL A 41 2.46 4.57 -16.08
CA VAL A 41 1.11 4.15 -15.67
C VAL A 41 0.30 3.52 -16.80
N TYR A 42 0.44 4.02 -18.03
CA TYR A 42 -0.34 3.50 -19.15
C TYR A 42 0.09 2.09 -19.54
N ARG A 43 1.39 1.84 -19.74
CA ARG A 43 1.89 0.50 -20.07
C ARG A 43 1.62 -0.51 -18.97
N ILE A 44 1.84 -0.14 -17.70
CA ILE A 44 1.54 -1.03 -16.56
C ILE A 44 0.06 -1.44 -16.58
N ARG A 45 -0.87 -0.51 -16.81
CA ARG A 45 -2.30 -0.84 -16.88
C ARG A 45 -2.65 -1.75 -18.06
N GLN A 46 -1.98 -1.61 -19.20
CA GLN A 46 -2.16 -2.54 -20.33
C GLN A 46 -1.67 -3.96 -19.98
N GLU A 47 -0.49 -4.09 -19.36
CA GLU A 47 0.05 -5.40 -18.97
C GLU A 47 -0.77 -6.05 -17.84
N VAL A 48 -1.20 -5.28 -16.84
CA VAL A 48 -2.10 -5.76 -15.78
C VAL A 48 -3.43 -6.23 -16.37
N LYS A 49 -4.00 -5.52 -17.36
CA LYS A 49 -5.21 -5.99 -18.06
C LYS A 49 -4.95 -7.34 -18.74
N LYS A 50 -3.87 -7.47 -19.52
CA LYS A 50 -3.52 -8.74 -20.20
C LYS A 50 -3.35 -9.88 -19.20
N TRP A 51 -2.68 -9.63 -18.08
CA TRP A 51 -2.46 -10.60 -17.02
C TRP A 51 -3.76 -11.03 -16.34
N ARG A 52 -4.65 -10.08 -16.03
CA ARG A 52 -6.00 -10.34 -15.50
C ARG A 52 -6.84 -11.18 -16.47
N ASP A 53 -6.83 -10.84 -17.74
CA ASP A 53 -7.60 -11.54 -18.79
C ASP A 53 -7.11 -12.98 -19.00
N LYS A 54 -5.82 -13.25 -18.75
CA LYS A 54 -5.23 -14.59 -18.75
C LYS A 54 -5.46 -15.38 -17.46
N GLY A 55 -6.22 -14.84 -16.50
CA GLY A 55 -6.50 -15.54 -15.25
C GLY A 55 -5.33 -15.54 -14.27
N TYR A 56 -4.54 -14.47 -14.23
CA TYR A 56 -3.41 -14.30 -13.31
C TYR A 56 -2.28 -15.32 -13.51
N GLU A 57 -2.02 -15.68 -14.78
CA GLU A 57 -0.93 -16.57 -15.18
C GLU A 57 0.42 -16.08 -14.64
N GLY A 58 1.25 -17.00 -14.14
CA GLY A 58 2.58 -16.72 -13.61
C GLY A 58 2.63 -16.28 -12.14
N ALA A 59 1.49 -15.98 -11.51
CA ALA A 59 1.43 -15.78 -10.05
C ALA A 59 1.40 -17.11 -9.29
N SER A 60 1.76 -17.05 -8.01
CA SER A 60 1.66 -18.12 -7.03
C SER A 60 0.22 -18.57 -6.80
N ASP A 61 0.06 -19.74 -6.19
CA ASP A 61 -1.26 -20.28 -5.91
C ASP A 61 -1.96 -19.47 -4.81
N THR A 62 -1.20 -18.98 -3.82
CA THR A 62 -1.71 -18.04 -2.80
C THR A 62 -2.24 -16.75 -3.43
N THR A 63 -1.47 -16.13 -4.34
CA THR A 63 -1.89 -14.90 -5.01
C THR A 63 -3.15 -15.11 -5.85
N LYS A 64 -3.22 -16.20 -6.62
CA LYS A 64 -4.41 -16.54 -7.40
C LYS A 64 -5.63 -16.77 -6.50
N ALA A 65 -5.47 -17.50 -5.40
CA ALA A 65 -6.54 -17.75 -4.44
C ALA A 65 -7.10 -16.43 -3.89
N LEU A 66 -6.25 -15.54 -3.40
CA LEU A 66 -6.66 -14.24 -2.88
C LEU A 66 -7.34 -13.36 -3.94
N LEU A 67 -6.77 -13.24 -5.14
CA LEU A 67 -7.36 -12.43 -6.21
C LEU A 67 -8.72 -12.97 -6.68
N ASN A 68 -8.87 -14.29 -6.75
CA ASN A 68 -10.16 -14.92 -7.07
C ASN A 68 -11.17 -14.74 -5.94
N TYR A 69 -10.74 -14.86 -4.69
CA TYR A 69 -11.58 -14.57 -3.53
C TYR A 69 -12.08 -13.13 -3.57
N TRP A 70 -11.19 -12.14 -3.66
CA TRP A 70 -11.58 -10.73 -3.59
C TRP A 70 -12.40 -10.24 -4.78
N PHE A 71 -12.08 -10.68 -6.00
CA PHE A 71 -12.59 -10.04 -7.23
C PHE A 71 -13.46 -10.93 -8.11
N ARG A 72 -13.58 -12.22 -7.81
CA ARG A 72 -14.42 -13.16 -8.57
C ARG A 72 -15.44 -13.91 -7.72
N THR A 73 -15.30 -13.89 -6.41
CA THR A 73 -16.28 -14.49 -5.49
C THR A 73 -17.32 -13.45 -5.08
N GLU A 74 -18.57 -13.88 -4.95
CA GLU A 74 -19.65 -13.02 -4.44
C GLU A 74 -19.54 -12.94 -2.91
N HIS A 75 -19.52 -11.70 -2.40
CA HIS A 75 -19.49 -11.43 -0.97
C HIS A 75 -20.82 -10.81 -0.55
N ILE A 76 -21.38 -11.24 0.57
CA ILE A 76 -22.63 -10.69 1.10
C ILE A 76 -22.35 -10.14 2.49
N LEU A 77 -22.49 -8.83 2.66
CA LEU A 77 -22.20 -8.14 3.91
C LEU A 77 -23.46 -7.51 4.52
N PRO A 78 -23.52 -7.40 5.86
CA PRO A 78 -24.57 -6.64 6.52
C PRO A 78 -24.42 -5.15 6.20
N SER A 79 -25.52 -4.54 5.79
CA SER A 79 -25.66 -3.11 5.55
C SER A 79 -26.20 -2.41 6.80
N ALA A 80 -26.00 -1.10 6.92
CA ALA A 80 -26.40 -0.31 8.10
C ALA A 80 -27.92 -0.36 8.41
N ASP A 81 -28.74 -0.72 7.41
CA ASP A 81 -30.18 -0.94 7.52
C ASP A 81 -30.55 -2.36 7.99
N GLY A 82 -29.57 -3.20 8.34
CA GLY A 82 -29.75 -4.59 8.77
C GLY A 82 -30.01 -5.57 7.61
N THR A 83 -29.98 -5.11 6.37
CA THR A 83 -30.14 -5.97 5.18
C THR A 83 -28.80 -6.57 4.77
N MET A 84 -28.83 -7.74 4.12
CA MET A 84 -27.64 -8.34 3.52
C MET A 84 -27.53 -7.88 2.06
N LYS A 85 -26.42 -7.25 1.69
CA LYS A 85 -26.20 -6.73 0.33
C LYS A 85 -24.95 -7.32 -0.31
N PRO A 86 -24.96 -7.55 -1.63
CA PRO A 86 -23.74 -7.89 -2.35
C PRO A 86 -22.69 -6.79 -2.18
N PHE A 87 -21.47 -7.21 -1.87
CA PHE A 87 -20.31 -6.35 -1.76
C PHE A 87 -19.37 -6.61 -2.94
N CYS A 88 -18.93 -5.51 -3.55
CA CYS A 88 -17.93 -5.52 -4.61
C CYS A 88 -16.90 -4.41 -4.34
N TYR A 89 -15.62 -4.71 -4.51
CA TYR A 89 -14.59 -3.68 -4.54
C TYR A 89 -14.78 -2.76 -5.76
N TYR A 90 -14.38 -1.50 -5.63
CA TYR A 90 -14.33 -0.60 -6.79
C TYR A 90 -13.22 -1.03 -7.75
N PHE A 91 -13.40 -0.76 -9.04
CA PHE A 91 -12.38 -1.10 -10.03
C PHE A 91 -11.03 -0.45 -9.72
N ALA A 92 -11.02 0.79 -9.21
CA ALA A 92 -9.80 1.48 -8.82
C ALA A 92 -9.04 0.77 -7.67
N GLN A 93 -9.75 0.14 -6.74
CA GLN A 93 -9.15 -0.64 -5.65
C GLN A 93 -8.54 -1.94 -6.19
N ARG A 94 -9.30 -2.65 -7.05
CA ARG A 94 -8.81 -3.83 -7.74
C ARG A 94 -7.57 -3.55 -8.58
N GLU A 95 -7.62 -2.50 -9.39
CA GLU A 95 -6.50 -2.10 -10.26
C GLU A 95 -5.26 -1.74 -9.45
N ALA A 96 -5.42 -1.07 -8.29
CA ALA A 96 -4.32 -0.76 -7.40
C ALA A 96 -3.65 -2.03 -6.84
N VAL A 97 -4.44 -2.97 -6.34
CA VAL A 97 -3.95 -4.24 -5.78
C VAL A 97 -3.29 -5.09 -6.87
N GLU A 98 -3.98 -5.31 -7.99
CA GLU A 98 -3.43 -6.10 -9.10
C GLU A 98 -2.16 -5.48 -9.69
N ALA A 99 -2.05 -4.15 -9.78
CA ALA A 99 -0.84 -3.51 -10.26
C ALA A 99 0.35 -3.71 -9.32
N ALA A 100 0.15 -3.57 -8.00
CA ALA A 100 1.21 -3.79 -7.02
C ALA A 100 1.69 -5.25 -7.03
N ILE A 101 0.75 -6.20 -7.06
CA ILE A 101 1.04 -7.64 -7.12
C ILE A 101 1.76 -7.99 -8.41
N TRP A 102 1.24 -7.54 -9.56
CA TRP A 102 1.84 -7.83 -10.86
C TRP A 102 3.26 -7.29 -10.97
N LEU A 103 3.51 -6.05 -10.53
CA LEU A 103 4.84 -5.45 -10.55
C LEU A 103 5.83 -6.24 -9.68
N TYR A 104 5.42 -6.64 -8.48
CA TYR A 104 6.32 -7.28 -7.53
C TYR A 104 6.57 -8.76 -7.82
N GLU A 105 5.51 -9.54 -8.02
CA GLU A 105 5.58 -11.00 -8.07
C GLU A 105 5.79 -11.53 -9.49
N VAL A 106 5.05 -10.99 -10.45
CA VAL A 106 5.01 -11.50 -11.83
C VAL A 106 6.13 -10.87 -12.66
N GLU A 107 6.18 -9.55 -12.69
CA GLU A 107 7.17 -8.79 -13.45
C GLU A 107 8.52 -8.72 -12.73
N LYS A 108 8.53 -8.90 -11.40
CA LYS A 108 9.71 -8.78 -10.54
C LYS A 108 10.43 -7.44 -10.73
N ALA A 109 9.65 -6.37 -10.93
CA ALA A 109 10.15 -5.02 -11.10
C ALA A 109 10.55 -4.40 -9.74
N LYS A 110 11.51 -5.04 -9.07
CA LYS A 110 11.99 -4.68 -7.73
C LYS A 110 13.14 -3.66 -7.73
N ASP A 111 13.56 -3.19 -8.90
CA ASP A 111 14.54 -2.11 -9.04
C ASP A 111 14.10 -1.06 -10.09
N PRO A 112 14.62 0.19 -10.04
CA PRO A 112 14.29 1.22 -11.01
C PRO A 112 14.58 0.84 -12.48
N TYR A 113 15.57 -0.03 -12.74
CA TYR A 113 15.91 -0.46 -14.10
C TYR A 113 14.79 -1.30 -14.70
N ALA A 114 14.22 -2.21 -13.90
CA ALA A 114 13.09 -3.03 -14.30
C ALA A 114 11.81 -2.20 -14.56
N LEU A 115 11.66 -1.04 -13.91
CA LEU A 115 10.52 -0.14 -14.11
C LEU A 115 10.67 0.76 -15.35
N ILE A 116 11.88 1.22 -15.67
CA ILE A 116 12.13 2.17 -16.79
C ILE A 116 11.66 1.62 -18.14
N LYS A 117 11.62 0.29 -18.34
CA LYS A 117 11.11 -0.31 -19.59
C LYS A 117 9.64 0.01 -19.88
N PHE A 118 8.88 0.46 -18.88
CA PHE A 118 7.50 0.89 -19.03
C PHE A 118 7.36 2.38 -19.41
N ASP A 119 8.45 3.15 -19.43
CA ASP A 119 8.43 4.56 -19.83
C ASP A 119 8.18 4.69 -21.34
N MET A 120 7.10 5.37 -21.69
CA MET A 120 6.81 5.76 -23.07
C MET A 120 7.30 7.17 -23.42
N SER A 121 7.61 7.98 -22.41
CA SER A 121 7.93 9.39 -22.60
C SER A 121 9.40 9.62 -22.95
N GLY A 122 10.28 8.65 -22.64
CA GLY A 122 11.73 8.79 -22.78
C GLY A 122 12.34 9.83 -21.82
N ARG A 123 11.57 10.29 -20.83
CA ARG A 123 11.97 11.32 -19.87
C ARG A 123 12.58 10.72 -18.61
N VAL A 124 12.35 9.43 -18.34
CA VAL A 124 12.86 8.78 -17.14
C VAL A 124 14.26 8.26 -17.41
N SER A 125 15.22 8.68 -16.59
CA SER A 125 16.60 8.20 -16.66
C SER A 125 17.06 7.67 -15.31
N LYS A 126 18.07 6.80 -15.33
CA LYS A 126 18.59 6.12 -14.14
C LYS A 126 19.07 7.10 -13.06
N GLY A 127 19.71 8.19 -13.46
CA GLY A 127 20.24 9.20 -12.54
C GLY A 127 19.17 10.02 -11.80
N MET A 128 17.88 9.76 -12.05
CA MET A 128 16.78 10.40 -11.33
C MET A 128 16.39 9.66 -10.04
N PHE A 129 16.90 8.45 -9.82
CA PHE A 129 16.64 7.67 -8.62
C PHE A 129 17.86 7.75 -7.72
N ALA A 130 17.67 8.24 -6.49
CA ALA A 130 18.73 8.27 -5.49
C ALA A 130 18.89 6.91 -4.80
N GLU A 131 17.84 6.10 -4.84
CA GLU A 131 17.73 4.86 -4.09
C GLU A 131 17.79 3.61 -4.99
N ASP A 132 18.41 2.56 -4.46
CA ASP A 132 18.54 1.25 -5.13
C ASP A 132 17.37 0.28 -4.82
N TRP A 133 16.36 0.74 -4.07
CA TRP A 133 15.18 -0.03 -3.71
C TRP A 133 13.92 0.55 -4.35
N THR A 134 12.94 -0.32 -4.62
CA THR A 134 11.73 0.09 -5.34
C THR A 134 10.61 0.55 -4.44
N ARG A 135 10.06 1.72 -4.79
CA ARG A 135 8.85 2.29 -4.20
C ARG A 135 7.72 2.22 -5.21
N TYR A 136 6.60 1.63 -4.82
CA TYR A 136 5.38 1.70 -5.62
C TYR A 136 4.49 2.83 -5.11
N VAL A 137 4.16 3.76 -6.01
CA VAL A 137 3.31 4.90 -5.70
C VAL A 137 1.98 4.74 -6.41
N ILE A 138 0.91 4.62 -5.61
CA ILE A 138 -0.46 4.47 -6.12
C ILE A 138 -1.20 5.78 -5.86
N LYS A 139 -1.57 6.49 -6.94
CA LYS A 139 -2.35 7.71 -6.84
C LYS A 139 -3.84 7.38 -6.80
N MET A 140 -4.47 7.63 -5.66
CA MET A 140 -5.91 7.41 -5.44
C MET A 140 -6.59 8.69 -4.98
N ALA A 141 -7.85 8.88 -5.37
CA ALA A 141 -8.66 9.98 -4.87
C ALA A 141 -9.07 9.74 -3.41
N THR A 142 -9.21 10.83 -2.62
CA THR A 142 -9.76 10.75 -1.27
C THR A 142 -11.17 10.14 -1.32
N GLY A 143 -11.46 9.18 -0.44
CA GLY A 143 -12.72 8.45 -0.44
C GLY A 143 -12.77 7.23 -1.39
N ALA A 144 -11.76 6.99 -2.23
CA ALA A 144 -11.68 5.79 -3.07
C ALA A 144 -11.38 4.49 -2.29
N GLY A 145 -11.15 4.58 -0.98
CA GLY A 145 -10.86 3.45 -0.10
C GLY A 145 -9.39 3.02 -0.10
N LYS A 146 -8.46 3.97 0.10
CA LYS A 146 -7.01 3.69 0.27
C LYS A 146 -6.75 2.64 1.35
N THR A 147 -7.43 2.75 2.50
CA THR A 147 -7.30 1.78 3.61
C THR A 147 -7.63 0.36 3.19
N LYS A 148 -8.69 0.15 2.38
CA LYS A 148 -9.05 -1.18 1.85
C LYS A 148 -7.96 -1.75 0.95
N VAL A 149 -7.31 -0.92 0.13
CA VAL A 149 -6.17 -1.37 -0.70
C VAL A 149 -4.98 -1.77 0.20
N MET A 150 -4.68 -0.98 1.22
CA MET A 150 -3.62 -1.30 2.18
C MET A 150 -3.88 -2.64 2.88
N SER A 151 -5.09 -2.87 3.40
CA SER A 151 -5.42 -4.11 4.10
C SER A 151 -5.39 -5.34 3.18
N LEU A 152 -5.82 -5.22 1.92
CA LEU A 152 -5.66 -6.27 0.92
C LEU A 152 -4.17 -6.59 0.65
N LEU A 153 -3.32 -5.56 0.53
CA LEU A 153 -1.88 -5.76 0.31
C LEU A 153 -1.17 -6.36 1.54
N ILE A 154 -1.59 -5.99 2.74
CA ILE A 154 -1.10 -6.60 4.00
C ILE A 154 -1.44 -8.09 4.01
N ALA A 155 -2.71 -8.43 3.75
CA ALA A 155 -3.15 -9.83 3.73
C ALA A 155 -2.38 -10.63 2.66
N TRP A 156 -2.23 -10.08 1.46
CA TRP A 156 -1.44 -10.73 0.40
C TRP A 156 0.01 -10.97 0.82
N ALA A 157 0.72 -9.95 1.29
CA ALA A 157 2.11 -10.10 1.69
C ALA A 157 2.28 -11.10 2.83
N TYR A 158 1.36 -11.06 3.81
CA TYR A 158 1.35 -11.98 4.94
C TYR A 158 1.23 -13.44 4.49
N PHE A 159 0.18 -13.78 3.73
CA PHE A 159 -0.03 -15.16 3.29
C PHE A 159 0.98 -15.60 2.24
N HIS A 160 1.46 -14.69 1.39
CA HIS A 160 2.53 -15.03 0.46
C HIS A 160 3.81 -15.39 1.23
N LYS A 161 4.14 -14.71 2.34
CA LYS A 161 5.26 -15.11 3.21
C LYS A 161 5.01 -16.45 3.92
N GLN A 162 3.78 -16.72 4.35
CA GLN A 162 3.44 -17.93 5.10
C GLN A 162 3.34 -19.18 4.21
N TYR A 163 2.69 -19.09 3.05
CA TYR A 163 2.31 -20.25 2.24
C TYR A 163 3.25 -20.51 1.06
N GLU A 164 3.97 -19.50 0.56
CA GLU A 164 4.86 -19.67 -0.59
C GLU A 164 6.32 -19.85 -0.15
N ALA A 165 6.91 -20.98 -0.51
CA ALA A 165 8.29 -21.30 -0.17
C ALA A 165 9.27 -20.33 -0.85
N GLY A 166 10.18 -19.74 -0.07
CA GLY A 166 11.18 -18.79 -0.58
C GLY A 166 10.61 -17.39 -0.87
N SER A 167 9.48 -17.04 -0.28
CA SER A 167 8.91 -15.69 -0.37
C SER A 167 9.78 -14.63 0.30
N ASP A 168 10.10 -13.58 -0.46
CA ASP A 168 10.79 -12.36 0.01
C ASP A 168 9.83 -11.36 0.69
N MET A 169 8.56 -11.73 0.89
CA MET A 169 7.58 -10.87 1.57
C MET A 169 7.81 -10.83 3.08
N SER A 170 6.99 -10.05 3.76
CA SER A 170 7.05 -9.88 5.20
C SER A 170 5.70 -10.17 5.88
N THR A 171 5.78 -10.60 7.13
CA THR A 171 4.67 -10.63 8.10
C THR A 171 4.67 -9.40 9.01
N ASN A 172 5.62 -8.49 8.82
CA ASN A 172 5.81 -7.25 9.58
C ASN A 172 5.56 -6.03 8.69
N PHE A 173 4.73 -5.12 9.21
CA PHE A 173 4.23 -3.97 8.46
C PHE A 173 4.37 -2.69 9.27
N LEU A 174 4.84 -1.62 8.64
CA LEU A 174 4.83 -0.26 9.19
C LEU A 174 3.81 0.58 8.44
N LEU A 175 2.76 1.01 9.13
CA LEU A 175 1.72 1.89 8.61
C LEU A 175 1.97 3.31 9.12
N ILE A 176 2.27 4.22 8.19
CA ILE A 176 2.62 5.60 8.50
C ILE A 176 1.44 6.52 8.15
N ALA A 177 0.94 7.21 9.17
CA ALA A 177 -0.03 8.28 9.04
C ALA A 177 0.67 9.65 8.98
N PRO A 178 0.26 10.56 8.07
CA PRO A 178 0.88 11.89 7.93
C PRO A 178 0.55 12.84 9.09
N ASN A 179 -0.61 12.67 9.72
CA ASN A 179 -1.11 13.54 10.78
C ASN A 179 -2.01 12.74 11.74
N ILE A 180 -2.33 13.33 12.89
CA ILE A 180 -3.13 12.66 13.93
C ILE A 180 -4.56 12.35 13.44
N ILE A 181 -5.14 13.18 12.59
CA ILE A 181 -6.51 12.96 12.06
C ILE A 181 -6.56 11.68 11.20
N VAL A 182 -5.57 11.50 10.33
CA VAL A 182 -5.45 10.28 9.52
C VAL A 182 -5.09 9.09 10.39
N LEU A 183 -4.25 9.29 11.41
CA LEU A 183 -3.90 8.24 12.37
C LEU A 183 -5.14 7.73 13.10
N ASP A 184 -5.97 8.62 13.66
CA ASP A 184 -7.19 8.24 14.39
C ASP A 184 -8.13 7.42 13.50
N ARG A 185 -8.30 7.80 12.23
CA ARG A 185 -9.09 7.03 11.27
C ARG A 185 -8.50 5.65 10.99
N LEU A 186 -7.18 5.56 10.81
CA LEU A 186 -6.50 4.28 10.61
C LEU A 186 -6.58 3.42 11.88
N MET A 187 -6.47 4.03 13.06
CA MET A 187 -6.63 3.33 14.33
C MET A 187 -8.04 2.75 14.41
N ASP A 188 -9.07 3.55 14.13
CA ASP A 188 -10.44 3.06 14.07
C ASP A 188 -10.51 1.84 13.15
N ASP A 189 -10.10 1.96 11.88
CA ASP A 189 -10.17 0.89 10.87
C ASP A 189 -9.42 -0.39 11.30
N PHE A 190 -8.22 -0.27 11.88
CA PHE A 190 -7.36 -1.41 12.21
C PHE A 190 -7.56 -1.95 13.63
N ASN A 191 -8.24 -1.23 14.53
CA ASN A 191 -8.39 -1.64 15.92
C ASN A 191 -9.08 -3.02 16.02
N GLY A 192 -8.52 -3.91 16.83
CA GLY A 192 -8.95 -5.30 16.94
C GLY A 192 -8.86 -6.09 15.62
N LEU A 193 -8.07 -5.61 14.65
CA LEU A 193 -7.97 -6.14 13.28
C LEU A 193 -9.30 -6.19 12.53
N ARG A 194 -10.30 -5.39 12.95
CA ARG A 194 -11.68 -5.48 12.46
C ARG A 194 -11.79 -5.40 10.94
N ILE A 195 -10.98 -4.54 10.28
CA ILE A 195 -10.99 -4.42 8.82
C ILE A 195 -10.71 -5.75 8.11
N PHE A 196 -9.90 -6.64 8.69
CA PHE A 196 -9.59 -7.94 8.07
C PHE A 196 -10.73 -8.95 8.17
N TYR A 197 -11.59 -8.82 9.18
CA TYR A 197 -12.68 -9.76 9.46
C TYR A 197 -14.05 -9.25 9.03
N ASP A 198 -14.28 -7.94 9.11
CA ASP A 198 -15.56 -7.31 8.74
C ASP A 198 -15.69 -7.13 7.21
N ASP A 199 -14.58 -6.86 6.53
CA ASP A 199 -14.50 -6.85 5.08
C ASP A 199 -14.07 -8.24 4.56
N PRO A 200 -14.40 -8.60 3.30
CA PRO A 200 -14.02 -9.87 2.71
C PRO A 200 -12.54 -9.88 2.28
N ILE A 201 -11.64 -9.67 3.24
CA ILE A 201 -10.20 -9.67 3.04
C ILE A 201 -9.64 -11.07 3.29
N LEU A 202 -10.01 -11.68 4.42
CA LEU A 202 -9.59 -13.04 4.76
C LEU A 202 -10.59 -14.05 4.17
N PRO A 203 -10.13 -15.04 3.37
CA PRO A 203 -10.96 -16.17 3.00
C PRO A 203 -11.39 -16.99 4.21
N ASN A 204 -12.46 -17.78 4.07
CA ASN A 204 -12.83 -18.75 5.11
C ASN A 204 -11.80 -19.88 5.19
N ASN A 205 -11.65 -20.44 6.37
CA ASN A 205 -10.83 -21.64 6.59
C ASN A 205 -11.30 -22.80 5.68
N GLY A 206 -10.35 -23.45 5.02
CA GLY A 206 -10.56 -24.49 4.03
C GLY A 206 -10.68 -23.99 2.57
N TYR A 207 -10.78 -22.67 2.34
CA TYR A 207 -10.74 -22.13 0.98
C TYR A 207 -9.39 -22.45 0.33
N GLU A 208 -9.41 -23.09 -0.85
CA GLU A 208 -8.22 -23.60 -1.54
C GLU A 208 -7.29 -24.45 -0.63
N GLY A 209 -7.85 -25.10 0.39
CA GLY A 209 -7.12 -26.01 1.28
C GLY A 209 -6.26 -25.35 2.38
N GLN A 210 -6.37 -24.04 2.58
CA GLN A 210 -5.60 -23.29 3.59
C GLN A 210 -6.48 -22.81 4.77
N ASP A 211 -5.87 -22.51 5.92
CA ASP A 211 -6.55 -22.13 7.17
C ASP A 211 -6.49 -20.60 7.43
N TRP A 212 -6.90 -19.82 6.43
CA TRP A 212 -6.67 -18.37 6.33
C TRP A 212 -6.97 -17.54 7.59
N GLN A 213 -8.14 -17.70 8.23
CA GLN A 213 -8.51 -16.89 9.41
C GLN A 213 -7.74 -17.33 10.66
N ASN A 214 -7.48 -18.63 10.82
CA ASN A 214 -6.75 -19.13 11.98
C ASN A 214 -5.25 -18.81 11.90
N ASP A 215 -4.71 -18.85 10.68
CA ASP A 215 -3.31 -18.56 10.39
C ASP A 215 -3.02 -17.04 10.46
N PHE A 216 -4.03 -16.18 10.33
CA PHE A 216 -3.85 -14.73 10.40
C PHE A 216 -3.69 -14.24 11.85
N GLN A 217 -2.49 -14.42 12.39
CA GLN A 217 -2.15 -14.10 13.78
C GLN A 217 -1.23 -12.89 13.89
N ILE A 218 -1.67 -11.73 13.39
CA ILE A 218 -0.91 -10.47 13.47
C ILE A 218 -1.17 -9.77 14.80
N THR A 219 -0.15 -9.15 15.39
CA THR A 219 -0.29 -8.21 16.51
C THR A 219 -0.28 -6.77 16.02
N LEU A 220 -1.25 -5.96 16.47
CA LEU A 220 -1.30 -4.51 16.19
C LEU A 220 -0.62 -3.74 17.32
N HIS A 221 0.35 -2.92 16.98
CA HIS A 221 1.03 -1.97 17.86
C HIS A 221 0.69 -0.55 17.43
N ILE A 222 0.23 0.28 18.36
CA ILE A 222 -0.19 1.65 18.06
C ILE A 222 0.70 2.62 18.83
N GLN A 223 1.37 3.52 18.12
CA GLN A 223 2.20 4.56 18.74
C GLN A 223 3.18 4.00 19.79
N ASP A 224 3.00 4.36 21.07
CA ASP A 224 3.84 3.94 22.20
C ASP A 224 3.40 2.62 22.82
N GLU A 225 2.22 2.11 22.46
CA GLU A 225 1.65 0.87 22.99
C GLU A 225 2.26 -0.33 22.26
N ILE A 226 3.58 -0.42 22.30
CA ILE A 226 4.33 -1.53 21.72
C ILE A 226 4.38 -2.65 22.75
N GLY A 227 3.46 -3.61 22.60
CA GLY A 227 3.51 -4.88 23.31
C GLY A 227 4.68 -5.77 22.86
N LEU A 228 4.61 -7.06 23.20
CA LEU A 228 5.59 -8.04 22.72
C LEU A 228 5.52 -8.15 21.20
N ILE A 229 6.65 -8.00 20.53
CA ILE A 229 6.79 -8.25 19.09
C ILE A 229 6.53 -9.74 18.88
N SER A 230 5.52 -10.05 18.07
CA SER A 230 5.14 -11.43 17.79
C SER A 230 6.01 -12.03 16.70
N ASP A 231 6.36 -13.30 16.85
CA ASP A 231 7.04 -14.08 15.79
C ASP A 231 6.10 -14.39 14.61
N THR A 232 4.78 -14.30 14.81
CA THR A 232 3.76 -14.62 13.80
C THR A 232 3.44 -13.45 12.86
N GLY A 233 3.83 -12.21 13.21
CA GLY A 233 3.62 -11.02 12.39
C GLY A 233 3.12 -9.81 13.19
N ASN A 234 3.44 -8.61 12.71
CA ASN A 234 3.20 -7.35 13.43
C ASN A 234 2.75 -6.23 12.49
N ILE A 235 1.83 -5.38 12.93
CA ILE A 235 1.49 -4.10 12.30
C ILE A 235 1.86 -3.00 13.28
N PHE A 236 2.77 -2.12 12.89
CA PHE A 236 3.13 -0.92 13.61
C PHE A 236 2.41 0.27 12.98
N LEU A 237 1.40 0.82 13.66
CA LEU A 237 0.67 2.00 13.21
C LEU A 237 1.17 3.23 13.96
N THR A 238 1.76 4.18 13.21
CA THR A 238 2.39 5.35 13.82
C THR A 238 2.19 6.63 13.00
N ASN A 239 2.38 7.76 13.65
CA ASN A 239 2.47 9.05 12.97
C ASN A 239 3.89 9.27 12.44
N ILE A 240 3.99 9.92 11.28
CA ILE A 240 5.27 10.19 10.63
C ILE A 240 6.27 10.97 11.50
N HIS A 241 5.81 11.91 12.33
CA HIS A 241 6.70 12.69 13.20
C HIS A 241 7.47 11.83 14.19
N ARG A 242 6.91 10.69 14.60
CA ARG A 242 7.58 9.73 15.49
C ARG A 242 8.64 8.89 14.78
N VAL A 243 8.51 8.72 13.47
CA VAL A 243 9.54 8.06 12.65
C VAL A 243 10.76 8.97 12.51
N TYR A 244 10.55 10.29 12.45
CA TYR A 244 11.59 11.31 12.35
C TYR A 244 12.15 11.78 13.70
N GLU A 245 11.64 11.32 14.84
CA GLU A 245 12.18 11.71 16.14
C GLU A 245 13.62 11.19 16.28
N ASN A 246 14.57 12.04 15.92
CA ASN A 246 15.99 11.80 16.10
C ASN A 246 16.26 11.60 17.60
N THR A 247 16.57 10.37 17.96
CA THR A 247 17.10 10.00 19.28
C THR A 247 18.60 10.28 19.40
N ALA A 248 19.24 10.81 18.34
CA ALA A 248 20.62 11.28 18.40
C ALA A 248 20.76 12.37 19.47
N GLU A 249 21.74 12.21 20.36
CA GLU A 249 22.11 13.28 21.28
C GLU A 249 22.60 14.48 20.45
N PRO A 250 22.13 15.70 20.74
CA PRO A 250 22.59 16.89 20.04
C PRO A 250 24.12 16.95 20.07
N SER A 251 24.74 17.14 18.92
CA SER A 251 26.19 17.25 18.77
C SER A 251 26.57 18.66 18.34
N PHE A 252 27.82 19.03 18.63
CA PHE A 252 28.41 20.26 18.09
C PHE A 252 28.58 20.22 16.56
N ASP A 253 28.64 19.01 16.00
CA ASP A 253 28.80 18.78 14.56
C ASP A 253 27.46 18.78 13.79
N ASP A 254 26.33 19.03 14.46
CA ASP A 254 25.02 19.07 13.82
C ASP A 254 24.85 20.33 12.97
N ASP A 255 24.21 20.20 11.80
CA ASP A 255 23.86 21.34 10.91
C ASP A 255 23.05 22.42 11.64
N ASN A 256 22.31 22.02 12.69
CA ASN A 256 21.58 22.91 13.58
C ASN A 256 21.95 22.65 15.05
N THR A 257 22.95 23.37 15.54
CA THR A 257 23.42 23.26 16.93
C THR A 257 22.48 23.87 17.97
N MET A 258 21.27 24.35 17.60
CA MET A 258 20.35 24.96 18.57
C MET A 258 20.00 24.00 19.71
N ASP A 259 19.74 22.74 19.41
CA ASP A 259 19.36 21.76 20.43
C ASP A 259 20.56 21.37 21.32
N TYR A 260 21.80 21.47 20.81
CA TYR A 260 23.04 21.31 21.58
C TYR A 260 23.26 22.44 22.59
N PHE A 261 23.01 23.69 22.17
CA PHE A 261 23.24 24.86 23.03
C PHE A 261 22.07 25.21 23.96
N PHE A 262 20.83 25.00 23.52
CA PHE A 262 19.63 25.42 24.23
C PHE A 262 18.85 24.27 24.87
N GLY A 263 19.27 23.02 24.63
CA GLY A 263 18.51 21.83 24.98
C GLY A 263 17.28 21.64 24.08
N LYS A 264 16.67 20.46 24.13
CA LYS A 264 15.43 20.18 23.39
C LYS A 264 14.35 21.21 23.78
N ARG A 265 13.76 21.87 22.78
CA ARG A 265 12.63 22.79 23.01
C ARG A 265 11.53 22.04 23.77
N PRO A 266 10.95 22.61 24.84
CA PRO A 266 9.87 21.96 25.55
C PRO A 266 8.66 21.81 24.61
N THR A 267 8.43 20.60 24.12
CA THR A 267 7.23 20.26 23.38
C THR A 267 6.09 20.16 24.40
N GLY A 268 5.04 20.98 24.22
CA GLY A 268 3.92 21.01 25.16
C GLY A 268 3.30 19.62 25.30
N LYS A 269 3.32 19.06 26.52
CA LYS A 269 2.71 17.77 26.94
C LYS A 269 2.59 16.75 25.80
N THR A 270 3.73 16.37 25.22
CA THR A 270 3.83 15.12 24.49
C THR A 270 4.47 14.13 25.45
N THR A 271 3.77 13.03 25.69
CA THR A 271 4.21 11.89 26.48
C THR A 271 5.67 11.60 26.12
N GLU A 272 6.59 11.68 27.09
CA GLU A 272 7.93 11.14 26.92
C GLU A 272 7.76 9.65 26.60
N SER A 273 7.92 9.32 25.32
CA SER A 273 7.86 7.95 24.82
C SER A 273 9.07 7.20 25.39
N GLN A 274 8.83 6.24 26.29
CA GLN A 274 9.91 5.41 26.84
C GLN A 274 10.45 4.39 25.83
N VAL A 275 9.81 4.26 24.67
CA VAL A 275 10.08 3.20 23.70
C VAL A 275 10.47 3.83 22.35
N ASP A 276 11.71 3.58 21.91
CA ASP A 276 12.20 4.00 20.59
C ASP A 276 11.65 3.07 19.51
N LEU A 277 10.52 3.47 18.93
CA LEU A 277 9.89 2.75 17.80
C LEU A 277 10.88 2.58 16.62
N GLY A 278 11.77 3.55 16.41
CA GLY A 278 12.77 3.49 15.34
C GLY A 278 13.79 2.38 15.56
N GLN A 279 14.20 2.10 16.81
CA GLN A 279 15.04 0.93 17.12
C GLN A 279 14.29 -0.37 16.90
N ILE A 280 13.06 -0.46 17.39
CA ILE A 280 12.24 -1.68 17.24
C ILE A 280 12.02 -2.04 15.78
N ILE A 281 11.65 -1.06 14.95
CA ILE A 281 11.42 -1.29 13.52
C ILE A 281 12.69 -1.75 12.80
N ARG A 282 13.88 -1.26 13.21
CA ARG A 282 15.17 -1.66 12.62
C ARG A 282 15.57 -3.08 12.98
N ASP A 283 15.13 -3.59 14.13
CA ASP A 283 15.46 -4.94 14.61
C ASP A 283 14.50 -6.02 14.05
N VAL A 284 13.35 -5.61 13.50
CA VAL A 284 12.36 -6.53 12.93
C VAL A 284 12.83 -7.04 11.55
N PRO A 285 12.86 -8.37 11.32
CA PRO A 285 13.28 -8.93 10.04
C PRO A 285 12.21 -8.73 8.98
N ASP A 286 12.64 -8.36 7.77
CA ASP A 286 11.81 -8.09 6.59
C ASP A 286 10.69 -7.08 6.90
N LEU A 287 10.66 -5.89 6.28
CA LEU A 287 9.64 -4.89 6.60
C LEU A 287 8.96 -4.37 5.34
N ILE A 288 7.62 -4.33 5.37
CA ILE A 288 6.83 -3.63 4.35
C ILE A 288 6.32 -2.31 4.93
N VAL A 289 6.66 -1.21 4.28
CA VAL A 289 6.22 0.14 4.68
C VAL A 289 5.05 0.59 3.81
N LEU A 290 3.94 0.96 4.46
CA LEU A 290 2.73 1.47 3.85
C LEU A 290 2.51 2.91 4.34
N ASN A 291 2.56 3.87 3.42
CA ASN A 291 2.41 5.29 3.73
C ASN A 291 1.13 5.83 3.07
N ASP A 292 0.17 6.33 3.88
CA ASP A 292 -1.11 6.83 3.36
C ASP A 292 -0.97 8.14 2.58
N GLU A 293 0.07 8.94 2.87
CA GLU A 293 0.35 10.21 2.19
C GLU A 293 1.86 10.42 1.97
N ALA A 294 2.28 10.17 0.74
CA ALA A 294 3.66 10.23 0.27
C ALA A 294 4.29 11.64 0.22
N HIS A 295 3.70 12.67 0.84
CA HIS A 295 4.19 14.05 0.73
C HIS A 295 5.58 14.27 1.34
N HIS A 296 6.03 13.36 2.19
CA HIS A 296 7.34 13.42 2.87
C HIS A 296 8.41 12.50 2.26
N ILE A 297 8.09 11.74 1.19
CA ILE A 297 9.01 10.75 0.58
C ILE A 297 10.21 11.41 -0.13
N HIS A 298 10.18 12.72 -0.33
CA HIS A 298 11.28 13.46 -0.96
C HIS A 298 12.43 13.77 -0.01
N ASP A 299 12.28 13.53 1.30
CA ASP A 299 13.35 13.76 2.26
C ASP A 299 14.35 12.59 2.22
N PRO A 300 15.63 12.82 1.83
CA PRO A 300 16.64 11.77 1.79
C PRO A 300 16.98 11.19 3.18
N ASN A 301 16.52 11.82 4.27
CA ASN A 301 16.70 11.32 5.64
C ASN A 301 15.57 10.39 6.11
N MET A 302 14.63 10.01 5.23
CA MET A 302 13.52 9.07 5.51
C MET A 302 13.93 7.60 5.33
#